data_AF-A0A537GCD7-F1
#
_entry.id   AF-A0A537GCD7-F1
#
_cell.length_a   1.000
_cell.length_b   1.000
_cell.length_c   1.000
_cell.angle_alpha   90.00
_cell.angle_beta   90.00
_cell.angle_gamma   90.00
#
_symmetry.space_group_name_H-M   'P 1'
#
loop_
_entity.id
_entity.type
_entity.pdbx_description
1 polymer ?
#
loop_
_entity_poly.entity_id
_entity_poly.type
_entity_poly.pdbx_seq_one_letter_code
_entity_poly.pdbx_strand_id
1 'polypeptide(L)'
;MDLSTIFVLSVSMIITLALSYYSLRTIHLFKSSVAARAWVYISLSGIFFSLGVGTFLLNDILSIGLFAVGGALDIMGGFFLFLGLRKNFLFWSSQDHFT
;
A
#
# COMPACT_ATOMS: atom_id res chain seq x y z
N MET A 1 -5.37 14.16 -24.84
CA MET A 1 -6.05 13.60 -23.65
C MET A 1 -7.46 14.16 -23.59
N ASP A 2 -8.42 13.27 -23.52
CA ASP A 2 -9.85 13.56 -23.51
C ASP A 2 -10.34 13.76 -22.07
N LEU A 3 -11.47 14.43 -21.90
CA LEU A 3 -11.98 14.84 -20.59
C LEU A 3 -12.22 13.66 -19.63
N SER A 4 -12.63 12.51 -20.17
CA SER A 4 -12.76 11.25 -19.43
C SER A 4 -11.43 10.77 -18.85
N THR A 5 -10.37 10.79 -19.66
CA THR A 5 -9.03 10.36 -19.26
C THR A 5 -8.47 11.28 -18.16
N ILE A 6 -8.65 12.60 -18.31
CA ILE A 6 -8.23 13.59 -17.29
C ILE A 6 -8.98 13.34 -15.97
N PHE A 7 -10.29 13.10 -16.03
CA PHE A 7 -11.09 12.81 -14.84
C PHE A 7 -10.61 11.54 -14.12
N VAL A 8 -10.41 10.44 -14.85
CA VAL A 8 -9.92 9.18 -14.29
C VAL A 8 -8.55 9.36 -13.62
N LEU A 9 -7.59 10.01 -14.29
CA LEU A 9 -6.26 10.25 -13.73
C LEU A 9 -6.32 11.11 -12.46
N SER A 10 -7.18 12.13 -12.45
CA SER A 10 -7.35 13.02 -11.29
C SER A 10 -7.92 12.27 -10.09
N VAL A 11 -8.97 11.47 -10.30
CA VAL A 11 -9.58 10.65 -9.25
C VAL A 11 -8.59 9.60 -8.74
N SER A 12 -7.87 8.92 -9.65
CA SER A 12 -6.84 7.95 -9.27
C SER A 12 -5.72 8.57 -8.45
N MET A 13 -5.29 9.80 -8.78
CA MET A 13 -4.30 10.52 -7.97
C MET A 13 -4.81 10.84 -6.56
N ILE A 14 -6.06 11.30 -6.43
CA ILE A 14 -6.67 11.59 -5.12
C ILE A 14 -6.74 10.32 -4.27
N ILE A 15 -7.20 9.20 -4.85
CA ILE A 15 -7.29 7.92 -4.16
C ILE A 15 -5.89 7.43 -3.74
N THR A 16 -4.90 7.55 -4.62
CA THR A 16 -3.51 7.15 -4.36
C THR A 16 -2.90 7.95 -3.19
N LEU A 17 -3.14 9.26 -3.15
CA LEU A 17 -2.71 10.13 -2.06
C LEU A 17 -3.42 9.78 -0.74
N ALA A 18 -4.73 9.54 -0.78
CA ALA A 18 -5.49 9.13 0.40
C ALA A 18 -4.97 7.79 0.95
N LEU A 19 -4.75 6.80 0.08
CA LEU A 19 -4.22 5.49 0.46
C LEU A 19 -2.82 5.60 1.08
N SER A 20 -1.95 6.42 0.48
CA SER A 20 -0.62 6.73 1.01
C SER A 20 -0.71 7.32 2.42
N TYR A 21 -1.57 8.32 2.59
CA TYR A 21 -1.78 9.00 3.87
C TYR A 21 -2.29 8.04 4.95
N TYR A 22 -3.32 7.25 4.66
CA TYR A 22 -3.87 6.30 5.62
C TYR A 22 -2.88 5.19 5.96
N SER A 23 -2.07 4.75 5.00
CA SER A 23 -1.01 3.76 5.24
C SER A 23 0.03 4.32 6.22
N LEU A 24 0.52 5.54 6.01
CA LEU A 24 1.46 6.20 6.93
C LEU A 24 0.86 6.43 8.32
N ARG A 25 -0.40 6.89 8.39
CA ARG A 25 -1.12 7.10 9.64
C ARG A 25 -1.26 5.79 10.43
N THR A 26 -1.54 4.69 9.75
CA THR A 26 -1.68 3.37 10.37
C THR A 26 -0.35 2.91 10.98
N ILE A 27 0.78 3.11 10.30
CA ILE A 27 2.11 2.83 10.90
C ILE A 27 2.30 3.59 12.21
N HIS A 28 1.93 4.87 12.23
CA HIS A 28 2.08 5.71 13.42
C HIS A 28 1.22 5.21 14.59
N LEU A 29 -0.05 4.87 14.32
CA LEU A 29 -0.99 4.35 15.33
C LEU A 29 -0.54 3.02 15.92
N PHE A 30 0.00 2.13 15.10
CA PHE A 30 0.37 0.78 15.52
C PHE A 30 1.82 0.64 15.99
N LYS A 31 2.61 1.71 16.07
CA LYS A 31 4.03 1.65 16.47
C LYS A 31 4.26 1.06 17.88
N SER A 32 3.27 1.10 18.77
CA SER A 32 3.42 0.74 20.20
C SER A 32 2.59 -0.46 20.66
N SER A 33 1.84 -1.15 19.78
CA SER A 33 0.92 -2.22 20.21
C SER A 33 1.51 -3.63 20.02
N VAL A 34 0.97 -4.63 20.72
CA VAL A 34 1.44 -6.04 20.59
C VAL A 34 1.19 -6.58 19.16
N ALA A 35 0.12 -6.13 18.52
CA ALA A 35 -0.20 -6.41 17.11
C ALA A 35 0.60 -5.54 16.11
N ALA A 36 1.52 -4.68 16.58
CA ALA A 36 2.24 -3.68 15.79
C ALA A 36 2.84 -4.23 14.51
N ARG A 37 3.54 -5.36 14.59
CA ARG A 37 4.33 -5.88 13.46
C ARG A 37 3.47 -6.28 12.26
N ALA A 38 2.32 -6.90 12.49
CA ALA A 38 1.42 -7.30 11.41
C ALA A 38 0.85 -6.07 10.69
N TRP A 39 0.35 -5.10 11.46
CA TRP A 39 -0.20 -3.85 10.94
C TRP A 39 0.84 -2.97 10.27
N VAL A 40 2.10 -2.97 10.74
CA VAL A 40 3.21 -2.28 10.08
C VAL A 40 3.46 -2.87 8.70
N TYR A 41 3.51 -4.20 8.54
CA TYR A 41 3.69 -4.81 7.21
C TYR A 41 2.52 -4.54 6.27
N ILE A 42 1.27 -4.65 6.76
CA ILE A 42 0.07 -4.33 5.96
C ILE A 42 0.09 -2.85 5.53
N SER A 43 0.52 -1.96 6.41
CA SER A 43 0.63 -0.54 6.08
C SER A 43 1.77 -0.26 5.10
N LEU A 44 2.91 -0.95 5.24
CA LEU A 44 4.02 -0.85 4.30
C LEU A 44 3.57 -1.30 2.89
N SER A 45 2.77 -2.36 2.82
CA SER A 45 2.14 -2.80 1.58
C SER A 45 1.33 -1.69 0.90
N GLY A 46 0.47 -1.00 1.65
CA GLY A 46 -0.30 0.13 1.15
C GLY A 46 0.56 1.28 0.62
N ILE A 47 1.70 1.56 1.25
CA ILE A 47 2.67 2.56 0.75
C ILE A 47 3.26 2.11 -0.59
N PHE A 48 3.73 0.87 -0.68
CA PHE A 48 4.34 0.34 -1.91
C PHE A 48 3.35 0.28 -3.07
N PHE A 49 2.11 -0.16 -2.83
CA PHE A 49 1.05 -0.10 -3.85
C PHE A 49 0.74 1.34 -4.27
N SER A 50 0.68 2.28 -3.32
CA SER A 50 0.42 3.68 -3.67
C SER A 50 1.55 4.28 -4.51
N LEU A 51 2.81 3.94 -4.21
CA LEU A 51 3.94 4.35 -5.02
C LEU A 51 3.91 3.68 -6.40
N GLY A 52 3.58 2.39 -6.48
CA GLY A 52 3.43 1.65 -7.74
C GLY A 52 2.38 2.28 -8.65
N VAL A 53 1.17 2.46 -8.14
CA VAL A 53 0.09 3.16 -8.84
C VAL A 53 0.50 4.59 -9.22
N GLY A 54 1.13 5.33 -8.31
CA GLY A 54 1.64 6.68 -8.59
C GLY A 54 2.63 6.70 -9.77
N THR A 55 3.53 5.72 -9.86
CA THR A 55 4.47 5.62 -11.00
C THR A 55 3.78 5.24 -12.30
N PHE A 56 2.72 4.43 -12.28
CA PHE A 56 1.90 4.17 -13.48
C PHE A 56 1.17 5.43 -13.95
N LEU A 57 0.57 6.19 -13.03
CA LEU A 57 -0.10 7.45 -13.36
C LEU A 57 0.89 8.47 -13.94
N LEU A 58 2.11 8.56 -13.39
CA LEU A 58 3.17 9.40 -13.95
C LEU A 58 3.64 8.91 -15.32
N ASN A 59 3.72 7.60 -15.53
CA ASN A 59 4.06 7.02 -16.81
C ASN A 59 3.02 7.39 -17.89
N ASP A 60 1.73 7.35 -17.55
CA ASP A 60 0.65 7.71 -18.49
C ASP A 60 0.66 9.20 -18.85
N ILE A 61 1.09 10.07 -17.93
CA ILE A 61 1.17 11.52 -18.17
C ILE A 61 2.45 11.90 -18.93
N LEU A 62 3.58 11.32 -18.56
CA LEU A 62 4.90 11.77 -18.99
C LEU A 62 5.57 10.85 -20.01
N SER A 63 5.07 9.62 -20.20
CA SER A 63 5.64 8.62 -21.12
C SER A 63 7.13 8.32 -20.91
N ILE A 64 7.59 8.35 -19.64
CA ILE A 64 9.00 8.25 -19.25
C ILE A 64 9.48 6.83 -18.91
N GLY A 65 8.71 5.80 -19.26
CA GLY A 65 9.14 4.40 -19.11
C GLY A 65 9.19 3.90 -17.66
N LEU A 66 8.30 4.38 -16.79
CA LEU A 66 8.24 3.99 -15.37
C LEU A 66 7.46 2.69 -15.11
N PHE A 67 6.94 2.04 -16.15
CA PHE A 67 6.09 0.86 -15.99
C PHE A 67 6.77 -0.28 -15.21
N ALA A 68 8.03 -0.57 -15.50
CA ALA A 68 8.77 -1.61 -14.77
C ALA A 68 8.99 -1.25 -13.28
N VAL A 69 9.19 0.03 -12.99
CA VAL A 69 9.34 0.53 -11.60
C VAL A 69 8.03 0.35 -10.84
N GLY A 70 6.90 0.71 -11.46
CA GLY A 70 5.58 0.52 -10.85
C GLY A 70 5.27 -0.95 -10.56
N GLY A 71 5.57 -1.83 -11.52
CA GLY A 71 5.40 -3.27 -11.33
C GLY A 71 6.25 -3.82 -10.18
N ALA A 72 7.51 -3.38 -10.06
CA ALA A 72 8.38 -3.79 -8.96
C ALA A 72 7.84 -3.33 -7.59
N LEU A 73 7.34 -2.09 -7.50
CA LEU A 73 6.74 -1.54 -6.29
C LEU A 73 5.47 -2.31 -5.90
N ASP A 74 4.62 -2.67 -6.85
CA ASP A 74 3.42 -3.48 -6.58
C ASP A 74 3.79 -4.89 -6.09
N ILE A 75 4.81 -5.53 -6.67
CA ILE A 75 5.31 -6.83 -6.18
C ILE A 75 5.81 -6.71 -4.74
N MET A 76 6.56 -5.65 -4.41
CA MET A 76 6.98 -5.38 -3.03
C MET A 76 5.76 -5.17 -2.12
N GLY A 77 4.75 -4.44 -2.59
CA GLY A 77 3.49 -4.24 -1.89
C GLY A 77 2.80 -5.57 -1.56
N GLY A 78 2.66 -6.45 -2.55
CA GLY A 78 2.11 -7.79 -2.38
C GLY A 78 2.91 -8.64 -1.40
N PHE A 79 4.24 -8.60 -1.47
CA PHE A 79 5.12 -9.31 -0.54
C PHE A 79 4.89 -8.88 0.91
N PHE A 80 4.84 -7.58 1.19
CA PHE A 80 4.56 -7.06 2.53
C PHE A 80 3.15 -7.40 3.00
N LEU A 81 2.17 -7.43 2.10
CA LEU A 81 0.81 -7.86 2.43
C LEU A 81 0.80 -9.30 2.93
N PHE A 82 1.46 -10.22 2.21
CA PHE A 82 1.55 -11.62 2.63
C PHE A 82 2.26 -11.78 3.97
N LEU A 83 3.37 -11.05 4.20
CA LEU A 83 4.05 -11.06 5.50
C LEU A 83 3.15 -10.56 6.63
N GLY A 84 2.42 -9.46 6.39
CA GLY A 84 1.48 -8.89 7.34
C GLY A 84 0.34 -9.82 7.69
N LEU A 85 -0.31 -10.41 6.68
CA LEU A 85 -1.39 -11.39 6.85
C LEU A 85 -0.91 -12.64 7.59
N ARG A 86 0.27 -13.18 7.24
CA ARG A 86 0.85 -14.33 7.95
C ARG A 86 1.11 -14.03 9.41
N LYS A 87 1.67 -12.86 9.73
CA LYS A 87 1.91 -12.44 11.12
C LYS A 87 0.61 -12.22 11.88
N ASN A 88 -0.41 -11.67 11.22
CA ASN A 88 -1.73 -11.50 11.81
C ASN A 88 -2.35 -12.86 12.15
N PHE A 89 -2.34 -13.80 11.20
CA PHE A 89 -2.82 -15.16 11.43
C PHE A 89 -2.15 -15.83 12.63
N LEU A 90 -0.81 -15.78 12.72
CA LEU A 90 -0.06 -16.36 13.84
C LEU A 90 -0.39 -15.71 15.20
N PHE A 91 -0.71 -14.42 15.21
CA PHE A 91 -1.17 -13.72 16.42
C PHE A 91 -2.52 -14.28 16.88
N TRP A 92 -3.50 -14.32 15.98
CA TRP A 92 -4.84 -14.83 16.28
C TRP A 92 -4.90 -16.34 16.55
N SER A 93 -3.94 -17.12 16.01
CA SER A 93 -3.88 -18.56 16.23
C SER A 93 -3.12 -18.96 17.51
N SER A 94 -2.49 -18.01 18.21
CA SER A 94 -1.79 -18.31 19.46
C SER A 94 -2.79 -18.52 20.59
N GLN A 95 -2.67 -19.64 21.33
CA GLN A 95 -3.64 -20.05 22.36
C GLN A 95 -3.68 -19.11 23.58
N ASP A 96 -2.75 -18.16 23.68
CA ASP A 96 -2.51 -17.36 24.88
C ASP A 96 -3.33 -16.04 24.94
N HIS A 97 -4.27 -15.83 24.00
CA HIS A 97 -4.98 -14.54 23.86
C HIS A 97 -6.36 -14.46 24.53
N PHE A 98 -6.97 -15.61 24.86
CA PHE A 98 -8.35 -15.67 25.38
C PHE A 98 -8.46 -16.26 26.80
N THR A 99 -7.35 -16.40 27.51
CA THR A 99 -7.31 -16.84 28.92
C THR A 99 -7.07 -15.68 29.87
#